data_AF-A0A920EJW9-F1
#
_entry.id   AF-A0A920EJW9-F1
#
_cell.length_a   1.000
_cell.length_b   1.000
_cell.length_c   1.000
_cell.angle_alpha   90.00
_cell.angle_beta   90.00
_cell.angle_gamma   90.00
#
_symmetry.space_group_name_H-M   'P 1'
#
loop_
_entity.id
_entity.type
_entity.pdbx_description
1 polymer ?
#
loop_
_entity_poly.entity_id
_entity_poly.type
_entity_poly.pdbx_seq_one_letter_code
_entity_poly.pdbx_strand_id
1 'polypeptide(L)'
;MSTVKSIFSSLGRFLEKARAIMLNLATAFVLIFFLIIIIGGLTSGPEVKDPSGGVLLINPEGVVVDQEVFTSNFPFDLTAGSPTDQIQTRDLIQIIRASVDDEDIPAVFY
;
A
#
# COMPACT_ATOMS: atom_id res chain seq x y z
N MET A 1 52.94 -31.88 2.87
CA MET A 1 52.50 -31.29 4.15
C MET A 1 52.62 -29.75 4.21
N SER A 2 53.30 -29.09 3.27
CA SER A 2 53.46 -27.61 3.25
C SER A 2 52.31 -26.87 2.56
N THR A 3 51.74 -27.42 1.48
CA THR A 3 50.73 -26.74 0.65
C THR A 3 49.41 -26.52 1.38
N VAL A 4 48.91 -27.54 2.08
CA VAL A 4 47.66 -27.44 2.86
C VAL A 4 47.80 -26.38 3.96
N LYS A 5 48.92 -26.36 4.69
CA LYS A 5 49.21 -25.38 5.74
C LYS A 5 49.29 -23.95 5.18
N SER A 6 49.84 -23.79 3.97
CA SER A 6 49.88 -22.51 3.25
C SER A 6 48.47 -22.00 2.91
N ILE A 7 47.59 -22.87 2.40
CA ILE A 7 46.21 -22.53 2.05
C ILE A 7 45.43 -22.08 3.29
N PHE A 8 45.51 -22.82 4.40
CA PHE A 8 44.87 -22.44 5.67
C PHE A 8 45.42 -21.12 6.23
N SER A 9 46.73 -20.86 6.12
CA SER A 9 47.30 -19.57 6.54
C SER A 9 46.81 -18.40 5.68
N SER A 10 46.63 -18.63 4.38
CA SER A 10 46.11 -17.63 3.45
C SER A 10 44.63 -17.33 3.72
N LEU A 11 43.86 -18.38 4.01
CA LEU A 11 42.45 -18.27 4.37
C LEU A 11 42.25 -17.52 5.69
N GLY A 12 43.10 -17.75 6.69
CA GLY A 12 43.08 -16.97 7.94
C GLY A 12 43.30 -15.48 7.71
N ARG A 13 44.32 -15.11 6.93
CA ARG A 13 44.59 -13.70 6.57
C ARG A 13 43.47 -13.07 5.74
N PHE A 14 42.82 -13.86 4.88
CA PHE A 14 41.65 -13.43 4.13
C PHE A 14 40.45 -13.18 5.06
N LEU A 15 40.18 -14.09 5.99
CA LEU A 15 39.10 -13.96 6.97
C LEU A 15 39.30 -12.75 7.89
N GLU A 16 40.52 -12.44 8.30
CA GLU A 16 40.82 -11.22 9.06
C GLU A 16 40.49 -9.95 8.28
N LYS A 17 40.89 -9.88 7.01
CA LYS A 17 40.54 -8.76 6.12
C LYS A 17 39.04 -8.69 5.85
N ALA A 18 38.41 -9.83 5.61
CA ALA A 18 36.97 -9.93 5.38
C ALA A 18 36.18 -9.45 6.61
N ARG A 19 36.62 -9.78 7.82
CA ARG A 19 36.02 -9.26 9.07
C ARG A 19 36.14 -7.74 9.16
N ALA A 20 37.30 -7.16 8.84
CA ALA A 20 37.48 -5.71 8.85
C ALA A 20 36.56 -5.00 7.83
N ILE A 21 36.45 -5.56 6.63
CA ILE A 21 35.54 -5.05 5.58
C ILE A 21 34.08 -5.19 6.03
N MET A 22 33.70 -6.33 6.61
CA MET A 22 32.35 -6.58 7.12
C MET A 22 31.97 -5.60 8.23
N LEU A 23 32.90 -5.29 9.14
CA LEU A 23 32.68 -4.33 10.22
C LEU A 23 32.50 -2.91 9.69
N ASN A 24 33.32 -2.49 8.73
CA ASN A 24 33.16 -1.19 8.07
C ASN A 24 31.85 -1.12 7.28
N LEU A 25 31.46 -2.20 6.60
CA LEU A 25 30.22 -2.28 5.85
C LEU A 25 28.99 -2.20 6.77
N ALA A 26 29.01 -2.94 7.88
CA ALA A 26 27.98 -2.86 8.92
C ALA A 26 27.88 -1.44 9.49
N THR A 27 29.02 -0.80 9.75
CA THR A 27 29.07 0.59 10.22
C THR A 27 28.45 1.55 9.20
N ALA A 28 28.77 1.39 7.91
CA ALA A 28 28.18 2.17 6.84
C ALA A 28 26.64 2.00 6.76
N PHE A 29 26.15 0.76 6.90
CA PHE A 29 24.70 0.50 6.95
C PHE A 29 24.03 1.20 8.12
N VAL A 30 24.63 1.15 9.32
CA VAL A 30 24.10 1.86 10.50
C VAL A 30 24.06 3.37 10.25
N LEU A 31 25.10 3.95 9.65
CA LEU A 31 25.11 5.38 9.30
C LEU A 31 24.03 5.75 8.29
N ILE A 32 23.84 4.93 7.25
CA ILE A 32 22.78 5.13 6.25
C ILE A 32 21.40 5.05 6.91
N PHE A 33 21.19 4.09 7.81
CA PHE A 33 19.95 3.96 8.56
C PHE A 33 19.63 5.21 9.37
N PHE A 34 20.60 5.74 10.12
CA PHE A 34 20.43 7.01 10.84
C PHE A 34 20.19 8.19 9.90
N LEU A 35 20.86 8.23 8.74
CA LEU A 35 20.63 9.27 7.75
C LEU A 35 19.18 9.26 7.24
N ILE A 36 18.62 8.08 6.95
CA ILE A 36 17.22 7.93 6.54
C ILE A 36 16.28 8.40 7.64
N ILE A 37 16.53 8.04 8.91
CA ILE A 37 15.71 8.50 10.04
C ILE A 37 15.73 10.02 10.15
N ILE A 38 16.91 10.64 10.06
CA ILE A 38 17.06 12.09 10.18
C ILE A 38 16.32 12.79 9.03
N ILE A 39 16.54 12.36 7.78
CA ILE A 39 15.88 12.95 6.62
C ILE A 39 14.37 12.73 6.69
N GLY A 40 13.92 11.51 6.96
CA GLY A 40 12.50 11.16 7.07
C GLY A 40 11.77 11.92 8.16
N GLY A 41 12.44 12.11 9.32
CA GLY A 41 11.91 12.92 10.41
C GLY A 41 11.78 14.41 10.04
N LEU A 42 12.71 14.96 9.28
CA LEU A 42 12.64 16.35 8.80
C LEU A 42 11.56 16.55 7.71
N THR A 43 11.28 15.55 6.89
CA THR A 43 10.23 15.61 5.85
C THR A 43 8.84 15.27 6.36
N SER A 44 8.72 14.77 7.58
CA SER A 44 7.44 14.50 8.26
C SER A 44 6.85 15.80 8.82
N GLY A 45 6.70 16.82 7.97
CA GLY A 45 5.83 17.95 8.29
C GLY A 45 4.41 17.44 8.53
N PRO A 46 3.60 18.12 9.37
CA PRO A 46 2.20 17.74 9.53
C PRO A 46 1.57 17.66 8.14
N GLU A 47 0.95 16.53 7.83
CA GLU A 47 0.20 16.36 6.60
C GLU A 47 -0.78 17.53 6.54
N VAL A 48 -0.54 18.44 5.60
CA VAL A 48 -1.36 19.63 5.44
C VAL A 48 -2.67 19.13 4.88
N LYS A 49 -3.57 18.71 5.79
CA LYS A 49 -4.97 18.51 5.46
C LYS A 49 -5.44 19.82 4.84
N ASP A 50 -5.86 19.76 3.59
CA ASP A 50 -6.39 20.92 2.90
C ASP A 50 -7.54 21.47 3.75
N PRO A 51 -7.45 22.71 4.25
CA PRO A 51 -8.49 23.27 5.12
C PRO A 51 -9.83 23.43 4.38
N SER A 52 -9.85 23.29 3.05
CA SER A 52 -11.06 23.30 2.24
C SER A 52 -11.78 21.96 2.15
N GLY A 53 -11.25 20.89 2.77
CA GLY A 53 -11.85 19.55 2.78
C GLY A 53 -11.82 18.84 1.41
N GLY A 54 -12.20 17.56 1.39
CA GLY A 54 -12.27 16.74 0.19
C GLY A 54 -13.66 16.73 -0.44
N VAL A 55 -13.76 16.75 -1.77
CA VAL A 55 -15.06 16.59 -2.45
C VAL A 55 -15.34 15.10 -2.66
N LEU A 56 -16.49 14.60 -2.19
CA LEU A 56 -16.94 13.24 -2.47
C LEU A 56 -17.44 13.15 -3.93
N LEU A 57 -16.74 12.38 -4.76
CA LEU A 57 -17.15 12.09 -6.14
C LEU A 57 -18.00 10.82 -6.18
N ILE A 58 -19.23 10.95 -6.67
CA ILE A 58 -20.15 9.84 -6.93
C ILE A 58 -20.14 9.56 -8.42
N ASN A 59 -19.36 8.55 -8.83
CA ASN A 59 -19.29 8.11 -10.22
C ASN A 59 -19.51 6.58 -10.30
N PRO A 60 -20.77 6.11 -10.26
CA PRO A 60 -21.06 4.67 -10.29
C PRO A 60 -20.71 4.07 -11.66
N GLU A 61 -19.84 3.07 -11.67
CA GLU A 61 -19.54 2.29 -12.87
C GLU A 61 -20.42 1.03 -12.88
N GLY A 62 -21.56 1.10 -13.56
CA GLY A 62 -22.51 -0.03 -13.62
C GLY A 62 -23.97 0.43 -13.72
N VAL A 63 -24.89 -0.50 -13.49
CA VAL A 63 -26.33 -0.22 -13.49
C VAL A 63 -26.81 -0.02 -12.06
N VAL A 64 -27.36 1.16 -11.78
CA VAL A 64 -27.98 1.45 -10.48
C VAL A 64 -29.34 0.79 -10.40
N VAL A 65 -29.55 -0.05 -9.38
CA VAL A 65 -30.77 -0.81 -9.14
C VAL A 65 -31.28 -0.58 -7.72
N ASP A 66 -32.58 -0.64 -7.49
CA ASP A 66 -33.12 -0.49 -6.12
C ASP A 66 -32.80 -1.67 -5.22
N GLN A 67 -32.77 -2.87 -5.80
CA GLN A 67 -32.40 -4.10 -5.14
C GLN A 67 -31.59 -4.93 -6.12
N GLU A 68 -30.46 -5.46 -5.68
CA GLU A 68 -29.70 -6.43 -6.48
C GLU A 68 -30.58 -7.64 -6.76
N VAL A 69 -30.82 -7.89 -8.05
CA VAL A 69 -31.47 -9.11 -8.49
C VAL A 69 -30.36 -10.11 -8.79
N PHE A 70 -29.97 -10.86 -7.78
CA PHE A 70 -29.19 -12.07 -7.99
C PHE A 70 -30.13 -13.15 -8.51
N THR A 71 -29.93 -13.58 -9.76
CA THR A 71 -30.56 -14.80 -10.28
C THR A 71 -29.87 -16.03 -9.65
N SER A 72 -30.00 -16.22 -8.34
CA SER A 72 -29.28 -17.28 -7.62
C SER A 72 -29.89 -18.68 -7.77
N ASN A 73 -30.98 -18.82 -8.54
CA ASN A 73 -31.79 -20.05 -8.57
C ASN A 73 -31.98 -20.69 -9.97
N PHE A 74 -31.08 -20.47 -10.93
CA PHE A 74 -31.13 -21.28 -12.16
C PHE A 74 -29.77 -21.87 -12.53
N PRO A 75 -29.59 -23.21 -12.46
CA PRO A 75 -28.33 -23.86 -12.83
C PRO A 75 -28.08 -23.89 -14.36
N PHE A 76 -28.88 -23.17 -15.15
CA PHE A 76 -28.78 -23.19 -16.61
C PHE A 76 -29.32 -21.89 -17.19
N ASP A 77 -28.55 -20.81 -17.07
CA ASP A 77 -28.77 -19.62 -17.89
C ASP A 77 -27.61 -19.51 -18.89
N LEU A 78 -27.75 -20.22 -20.01
CA LEU A 78 -26.85 -20.11 -21.17
C LEU A 78 -27.17 -18.89 -22.04
N THR A 79 -28.07 -18.01 -21.59
CA THR A 79 -28.55 -16.83 -22.32
C THR A 79 -28.43 -15.52 -21.55
N ALA A 80 -28.28 -15.55 -20.23
CA ALA A 80 -27.96 -14.35 -19.46
C ALA A 80 -26.54 -13.91 -19.79
N GLY A 81 -26.45 -12.75 -20.45
CA GLY A 81 -25.21 -12.02 -20.59
C GLY A 81 -24.52 -11.85 -19.24
N SER A 82 -23.20 -11.65 -19.29
CA SER A 82 -22.32 -11.44 -18.14
C SER A 82 -23.01 -10.66 -17.02
N PRO A 83 -22.83 -11.05 -15.74
CA PRO A 83 -23.42 -10.34 -14.62
C PRO A 83 -23.07 -8.85 -14.74
N THR A 84 -24.07 -8.04 -15.08
CA THR A 84 -23.91 -6.59 -15.11
C THR A 84 -23.63 -6.15 -13.69
N ASP A 85 -22.56 -5.38 -13.49
CA ASP A 85 -22.26 -4.80 -12.19
C ASP A 85 -23.45 -3.94 -11.76
N GLN A 86 -24.16 -4.42 -10.74
CA GLN A 86 -25.35 -3.81 -10.16
C GLN A 86 -24.95 -3.08 -8.89
N ILE A 87 -25.32 -1.81 -8.78
CA ILE A 87 -25.06 -0.97 -7.62
C ILE A 87 -26.40 -0.62 -6.97
N GLN A 88 -26.57 -0.90 -5.68
CA GLN A 88 -27.84 -0.60 -5.01
C GLN A 88 -28.01 0.89 -4.73
N THR A 89 -29.19 1.43 -5.04
CA THR A 89 -29.59 2.80 -4.69
C THR A 89 -29.44 3.04 -3.19
N ARG A 90 -29.78 2.04 -2.35
CA ARG A 90 -29.65 2.15 -0.89
C ARG A 90 -28.22 2.44 -0.44
N ASP A 91 -27.25 1.83 -1.09
CA ASP A 91 -25.85 1.92 -0.69
C ASP A 91 -25.28 3.30 -1.07
N LEU A 92 -25.65 3.81 -2.25
CA LEU A 92 -25.35 5.19 -2.64
C LEU A 92 -25.94 6.21 -1.65
N ILE A 93 -27.20 6.02 -1.24
CA ILE A 93 -27.85 6.90 -0.26
C ILE A 93 -27.17 6.80 1.12
N GLN A 94 -26.69 5.61 1.51
CA GLN A 94 -25.97 5.43 2.75
C GLN A 94 -24.64 6.19 2.75
N ILE A 95 -23.90 6.14 1.64
CA ILE A 95 -22.64 6.88 1.46
C ILE A 95 -22.90 8.39 1.53
N ILE A 96 -23.92 8.89 0.83
CA ILE A 96 -24.29 10.31 0.86
C ILE A 96 -24.69 10.75 2.28
N ARG A 97 -25.42 9.93 3.02
CA ARG A 97 -25.80 10.26 4.40
C ARG A 97 -24.60 10.26 5.34
N ALA A 98 -23.69 9.30 5.17
CA ALA A 98 -22.46 9.23 5.96
C ALA A 98 -21.56 10.45 5.72
N SER A 99 -21.55 11.00 4.50
CA SER A 99 -20.76 12.20 4.20
C SER A 99 -21.36 13.51 4.72
N VAL A 100 -22.64 13.54 5.11
CA VAL A 100 -23.27 14.76 5.67
C VAL A 100 -22.71 15.09 7.06
N ASP A 101 -22.38 14.05 7.84
CA ASP A 101 -21.86 14.20 9.20
C ASP A 101 -20.31 14.31 9.23
N ASP A 102 -19.65 14.27 8.06
CA ASP A 102 -18.19 14.33 7.93
C ASP A 102 -17.70 15.75 7.63
N GLU A 103 -17.07 16.39 8.61
CA GLU A 103 -16.51 17.74 8.50
C GLU A 103 -15.38 17.84 7.45
N ASP A 104 -14.74 16.71 7.12
CA ASP A 104 -13.71 16.65 6.07
C ASP A 104 -14.31 16.59 4.65
N ILE A 105 -15.65 16.46 4.48
CA ILE A 105 -16.33 16.35 3.18
C ILE A 105 -17.35 17.50 2.98
N PRO A 106 -16.91 18.69 2.56
CA PRO A 106 -17.79 19.86 2.44
C PRO A 106 -18.71 19.84 1.21
N ALA A 107 -18.45 18.98 0.23
CA ALA A 107 -19.26 18.93 -0.99
C ALA A 107 -19.33 17.52 -1.60
N VAL A 108 -20.43 17.27 -2.30
CA VAL A 108 -20.67 16.07 -3.10
C VAL A 108 -20.78 16.47 -4.56
N PHE A 109 -20.00 15.81 -5.42
CA PHE A 109 -20.03 15.94 -6.87
C PHE A 109 -20.54 14.63 -7.48
N TYR A 110 -21.38 14.72 -8.50
CA TYR A 110 -22.08 13.59 -9.13
C TYR A 110 -21.97 13.65 -10.65
#